data_AF-V4P1G0-F1
#
_entry.id   AF-V4P1G0-F1
#
_cell.length_a   1.000
_cell.length_b   1.000
_cell.length_c   1.000
_cell.angle_alpha   90.00
_cell.angle_beta   90.00
_cell.angle_gamma   90.00
#
_symmetry.space_group_name_H-M   'P 1'
#
loop_
_entity.id
_entity.type
_entity.pdbx_description
1 polymer ?
#
loop_
_entity_poly.entity_id
_entity_poly.type
_entity_poly.pdbx_seq_one_letter_code
_entity_poly.pdbx_strand_id
1 'polypeptide(L)'
;MGVSAYLLNDDGWLRLSDHLKVGQKSSKITDTLIRHLRELGAVTVLAEDEYLDRDFTEAFAAYYSKLFKRHSKLCRRLHFFKCDLTETLTVDSPSEMAERLKSCQDDYLGYVVLRPIHQAPVSQVALKCPKAPAGCESHILVDATYKTHILGAEFSVSALPMTQQDQRIGACAQATIWSAGRHFYTRHRGPWISTASITEAAMRQESASASSMLPNGSEFLSMNGMVSALRANGRHPLMYVASGSIGHFDWNGLKPLDVISRYVDSGIPVILALNFGQAVGHAVIASGQILSTSIPQLPLSKWPSRAAFCEGVYVNDDQMGPNLRMPLRHSSSNPETYYNIEDNLYALLIPLPNKVFLPAEKAELLAWSMLSSYSSSWPSIRISNAAQLGTSIQLGDTFKHDFDQNTVLARTYLTYGWKYKQRLIRNIASDIVKKRARAIELPKYIWVTEFGTVDSFGKPDPDDRRIYSHCVVDATAKNMGEDSRLFFHAPGFTSIRTHNPADHVGPYREANSPVMDDTIYLPKRRDL
;
A
#
# COMPACT_ATOMS: atom_id res chain seq x y z
N MET A 1 0.89 -21.06 30.57
CA MET A 1 1.40 -20.65 29.25
C MET A 1 2.89 -20.51 29.36
N GLY A 2 3.64 -21.32 28.63
CA GLY A 2 5.10 -21.19 28.55
C GLY A 2 5.44 -19.94 27.75
N VAL A 3 5.76 -18.85 28.46
CA VAL A 3 6.42 -17.68 27.86
C VAL A 3 7.89 -17.75 28.24
N SER A 4 8.77 -17.66 27.26
CA SER A 4 10.22 -17.58 27.48
C SER A 4 10.78 -16.34 26.80
N ALA A 5 11.94 -15.88 27.23
CA ALA A 5 12.65 -14.80 26.55
C ALA A 5 14.15 -15.08 26.49
N TYR A 6 14.81 -14.48 25.52
CA TYR A 6 16.26 -14.52 25.38
C TYR A 6 16.77 -13.29 24.63
N LEU A 7 17.99 -12.89 24.98
CA LEU A 7 18.70 -11.81 24.32
C LEU A 7 19.24 -12.27 22.97
N LEU A 8 19.26 -11.36 22.00
CA LEU A 8 19.85 -11.52 20.68
C LEU A 8 21.34 -11.15 20.70
N ASN A 9 22.09 -11.83 21.56
CA ASN A 9 23.54 -11.96 21.45
C ASN A 9 23.90 -13.02 20.39
N ASP A 10 25.18 -13.37 20.22
CA ASP A 10 25.62 -14.32 19.19
C ASP A 10 24.87 -15.66 19.25
N ASP A 11 24.73 -16.25 20.45
CA ASP A 11 23.96 -17.48 20.66
C ASP A 11 22.45 -17.29 20.45
N GLY A 12 21.92 -16.13 20.85
CA GLY A 12 20.51 -15.77 20.65
C GLY A 12 20.11 -15.69 19.18
N TRP A 13 20.98 -15.14 18.34
CA TRP A 13 20.77 -15.10 16.89
C TRP A 13 20.80 -16.50 16.27
N LEU A 14 21.70 -17.38 16.73
CA LEU A 14 21.73 -18.78 16.31
C LEU A 14 20.44 -19.50 16.71
N ARG A 15 20.00 -19.34 17.97
CA ARG A 15 18.73 -19.89 18.47
C ARG A 15 17.52 -19.41 17.67
N LEU A 16 17.46 -18.12 17.34
CA LEU A 16 16.39 -17.57 16.50
C LEU A 16 16.44 -18.16 15.09
N SER A 17 17.63 -18.23 14.48
CA SER A 17 17.82 -18.85 13.18
C SER A 17 17.32 -20.29 13.17
N ASP A 18 17.63 -21.07 14.20
CA ASP A 18 17.18 -22.45 14.33
C ASP A 18 15.66 -22.53 14.39
N HIS A 19 15.02 -21.74 15.27
CA HIS A 19 13.55 -21.67 15.35
C HIS A 19 12.90 -21.37 14.00
N LEU A 20 13.48 -20.46 13.22
CA LEU A 20 12.96 -20.08 11.91
C LEU A 20 13.27 -21.15 10.85
N LYS A 21 14.43 -21.80 10.87
CA LYS A 21 14.88 -22.76 9.83
C LYS A 21 14.34 -24.17 9.97
N VAL A 22 13.81 -24.59 11.13
CA VAL A 22 13.47 -26.01 11.38
C VAL A 22 12.69 -26.65 10.22
N GLY A 23 13.38 -27.52 9.48
CA GLY A 23 12.81 -28.31 8.38
C GLY A 23 12.52 -27.57 7.07
N GLN A 24 12.91 -26.30 6.95
CA GLN A 24 12.77 -25.52 5.71
C GLN A 24 13.76 -25.98 4.64
N LYS A 25 13.27 -26.10 3.39
CA LYS A 25 14.13 -26.36 2.22
C LYS A 25 14.93 -25.11 1.78
N SER A 26 14.38 -23.92 2.03
CA SER A 26 14.96 -22.64 1.66
C SER A 26 15.15 -21.80 2.91
N SER A 27 16.32 -21.17 3.06
CA SER A 27 16.59 -20.25 4.18
C SER A 27 16.21 -18.81 3.90
N LYS A 28 15.77 -18.46 2.68
CA LYS A 28 15.60 -17.07 2.24
C LYS A 28 14.74 -16.22 3.18
N ILE A 29 13.57 -16.72 3.59
CA ILE A 29 12.70 -16.00 4.54
C ILE A 29 13.43 -15.79 5.87
N THR A 30 14.07 -16.83 6.41
CA THR A 30 14.83 -16.71 7.65
C THR A 30 15.95 -15.67 7.54
N ASP A 31 16.73 -15.73 6.46
CA ASP A 31 17.86 -14.84 6.25
C ASP A 31 17.39 -13.37 6.10
N THR A 32 16.27 -13.13 5.41
CA THR A 32 15.60 -11.83 5.35
C THR A 32 15.13 -11.36 6.73
N LEU A 33 14.46 -12.21 7.50
CA LEU A 33 13.96 -11.86 8.84
C LEU A 33 15.11 -11.49 9.78
N ILE A 34 16.18 -12.29 9.80
CA ILE A 34 17.37 -12.01 10.64
C ILE A 34 17.98 -10.67 10.23
N ARG A 35 18.18 -10.43 8.93
CA ARG A 35 18.74 -9.19 8.42
C ARG A 35 17.88 -7.98 8.80
N HIS A 36 16.56 -8.04 8.59
CA HIS A 36 15.64 -6.97 8.95
C HIS A 36 15.64 -6.71 10.46
N LEU A 37 15.62 -7.75 11.29
CA LEU A 37 15.67 -7.61 12.74
C LEU A 37 16.99 -6.97 13.22
N ARG A 38 18.13 -7.29 12.58
CA ARG A 38 19.41 -6.63 12.84
C ARG A 38 19.38 -5.15 12.45
N GLU A 39 18.86 -4.82 11.26
CA GLU A 39 18.72 -3.43 10.79
C GLU A 39 17.77 -2.60 11.68
N LEU A 40 16.75 -3.23 12.25
CA LEU A 40 15.82 -2.62 13.21
C LEU A 40 16.41 -2.50 14.63
N GLY A 41 17.55 -3.13 14.91
CA GLY A 41 18.20 -3.14 16.21
C GLY A 41 17.50 -4.02 17.25
N ALA A 42 16.96 -5.17 16.85
CA ALA A 42 16.33 -6.10 17.78
C ALA A 42 17.32 -6.60 18.85
N VAL A 43 16.91 -6.55 20.11
CA VAL A 43 17.69 -6.92 21.30
C VAL A 43 17.10 -8.12 22.01
N THR A 44 15.77 -8.21 22.16
CA THR A 44 15.12 -9.31 22.89
C THR A 44 14.10 -10.03 22.02
N VAL A 45 14.06 -11.36 22.13
CA VAL A 45 12.94 -12.18 21.67
C VAL A 45 12.14 -12.68 22.86
N LEU A 46 10.83 -12.48 22.83
CA LEU A 46 9.87 -13.12 23.74
C LEU A 46 9.05 -14.14 22.96
N ALA A 47 9.03 -15.39 23.41
CA ALA A 47 8.39 -16.52 22.73
C ALA A 47 7.20 -17.04 23.53
N GLU A 48 6.04 -17.13 22.89
CA GLU A 48 4.85 -17.84 23.37
C GLU A 48 4.82 -19.24 22.73
N ASP A 49 5.04 -20.29 23.50
CA ASP A 49 5.25 -21.66 22.98
C ASP A 49 3.97 -22.43 22.63
N GLU A 50 2.81 -22.01 23.16
CA GLU A 50 1.51 -22.69 22.99
C GLU A 50 0.44 -21.72 22.46
N TYR A 51 0.75 -21.06 21.35
CA TYR A 51 -0.12 -20.08 20.72
C TYR A 51 -1.14 -20.75 19.78
N LEU A 52 -2.42 -20.38 19.91
CA LEU A 52 -3.46 -20.76 18.96
C LEU A 52 -3.60 -19.69 17.88
N ASP A 53 -2.95 -19.92 16.75
CA ASP A 53 -3.09 -19.05 15.59
C ASP A 53 -4.41 -19.31 14.87
N ARG A 54 -5.21 -18.24 14.66
CA ARG A 54 -6.51 -18.36 13.99
C ARG A 54 -6.35 -18.84 12.55
N ASP A 55 -5.35 -18.33 11.84
CA ASP A 55 -5.09 -18.69 10.44
C ASP A 55 -4.65 -20.15 10.30
N PHE A 56 -3.70 -20.59 11.12
CA PHE A 56 -3.29 -22.00 11.13
C PHE A 56 -4.41 -22.92 11.63
N THR A 57 -5.28 -22.47 12.55
CA THR A 57 -6.41 -23.29 13.02
C THR A 57 -7.36 -23.64 11.87
N GLU A 58 -7.68 -22.67 11.00
CA GLU A 58 -8.51 -22.93 9.81
C GLU A 58 -7.82 -23.88 8.83
N ALA A 59 -6.53 -23.65 8.56
CA ALA A 59 -5.70 -24.54 7.73
C ALA A 59 -5.63 -25.97 8.29
N PHE A 60 -5.50 -26.10 9.61
CA PHE A 60 -5.46 -27.36 10.32
C PHE A 60 -6.79 -28.11 10.20
N ALA A 61 -7.91 -27.43 10.46
CA ALA A 61 -9.24 -28.02 10.32
C ALA A 61 -9.52 -28.46 8.88
N ALA A 62 -9.16 -27.63 7.89
CA ALA A 62 -9.40 -27.91 6.48
C ALA A 62 -8.63 -29.15 5.98
N TYR A 63 -7.39 -29.35 6.43
CA TYR A 63 -6.50 -30.38 5.88
C TYR A 63 -5.80 -31.24 6.94
N TYR A 64 -4.97 -30.64 7.80
CA TYR A 64 -4.04 -31.40 8.65
C TYR A 64 -4.73 -32.31 9.68
N SER A 65 -5.94 -31.97 10.12
CA SER A 65 -6.75 -32.79 11.03
C SER A 65 -7.17 -34.15 10.45
N LYS A 66 -7.09 -34.31 9.12
CA LYS A 66 -7.57 -35.47 8.37
C LYS A 66 -6.45 -36.43 7.96
N LEU A 67 -5.19 -36.11 8.28
CA LEU A 67 -4.05 -36.92 7.86
C LEU A 67 -3.76 -38.05 8.85
N PHE A 68 -3.20 -39.14 8.34
CA PHE A 68 -2.65 -40.21 9.18
C PHE A 68 -1.48 -39.69 10.05
N LYS A 69 -0.59 -38.88 9.47
CA LYS A 69 0.47 -38.20 10.22
C LYS A 69 -0.18 -37.17 11.14
N ARG A 70 0.06 -37.32 12.45
CA ARG A 70 -0.41 -36.35 13.44
C ARG A 70 0.41 -35.07 13.35
N HIS A 71 -0.29 -33.95 13.26
CA HIS A 71 0.27 -32.61 13.37
C HIS A 71 -0.28 -31.94 14.63
N SER A 72 0.53 -31.12 15.30
CA SER A 72 0.03 -30.25 16.37
C SER A 72 -0.75 -29.09 15.77
N LYS A 73 -1.75 -28.59 16.51
CA LYS A 73 -2.44 -27.33 16.20
C LYS A 73 -1.76 -26.11 16.87
N LEU A 74 -0.85 -26.35 17.82
CA LEU A 74 -0.19 -25.31 18.59
C LEU A 74 0.96 -24.69 17.77
N CYS A 75 0.92 -23.37 17.67
CA CYS A 75 1.95 -22.55 17.07
C CYS A 75 2.86 -21.96 18.16
N ARG A 76 3.98 -21.40 17.72
CA ARG A 76 4.84 -20.55 18.55
C ARG A 76 4.78 -19.12 18.04
N ARG A 77 4.59 -18.12 18.89
CA ARG A 77 4.63 -16.70 18.48
C ARG A 77 5.87 -16.04 19.07
N LEU A 78 6.72 -15.48 18.22
CA LEU A 78 7.94 -14.78 18.57
C LEU A 78 7.70 -13.27 18.47
N HIS A 79 8.00 -12.54 19.53
CA HIS A 79 7.92 -11.09 19.63
C HIS A 79 9.30 -10.49 19.68
N PHE A 80 9.49 -9.35 19.02
CA PHE A 80 10.79 -8.72 18.90
C PHE A 80 10.76 -7.32 19.50
N PHE A 81 11.77 -7.01 20.32
CA PHE A 81 11.92 -5.73 21.00
C PHE A 81 13.31 -5.16 20.78
N LYS A 82 13.38 -3.84 20.65
CA LYS A 82 14.63 -3.07 20.58
C LYS A 82 15.28 -2.84 21.96
N CYS A 83 14.54 -3.08 23.04
CA CYS A 83 15.04 -3.00 24.41
C CYS A 83 15.37 -4.38 25.01
N ASP A 84 16.19 -4.37 26.05
CA ASP A 84 16.40 -5.53 26.94
C ASP A 84 15.19 -5.69 27.86
N LEU A 85 14.60 -6.89 27.92
CA LEU A 85 13.46 -7.19 28.80
C LEU A 85 13.82 -8.04 30.01
N THR A 86 15.10 -8.35 30.23
CA THR A 86 15.56 -9.28 31.28
C THR A 86 15.05 -8.84 32.66
N GLU A 87 15.27 -7.58 33.05
CA GLU A 87 14.79 -7.06 34.34
C GLU A 87 13.27 -7.08 34.42
N THR A 88 12.59 -6.64 33.36
CA THR A 88 11.12 -6.60 33.28
C THR A 88 10.49 -7.97 33.52
N LEU A 89 11.09 -9.04 32.99
CA LEU A 89 10.57 -10.40 33.10
C LEU A 89 10.93 -11.09 34.41
N THR A 90 11.84 -10.53 35.21
CA THR A 90 12.20 -11.02 36.56
C THR A 90 11.36 -10.42 37.68
N VAL A 91 10.45 -9.49 37.36
CA VAL A 91 9.58 -8.86 38.36
C VAL A 91 8.53 -9.85 38.87
N ASP A 92 8.44 -10.01 40.19
CA ASP A 92 7.49 -10.94 40.83
C ASP A 92 6.02 -10.50 40.69
N SER A 93 5.77 -9.18 40.75
CA SER A 93 4.42 -8.61 40.68
C SER A 93 3.90 -8.62 39.24
N PRO A 94 2.81 -9.36 38.94
CA PRO A 94 2.26 -9.41 37.57
C PRO A 94 1.79 -8.04 37.06
N SER A 95 1.24 -7.20 37.94
CA SER A 95 0.79 -5.85 37.59
C SER A 95 1.96 -4.94 37.23
N GLU A 96 3.06 -5.04 37.97
CA GLU A 96 4.26 -4.24 37.69
C GLU A 96 4.93 -4.71 36.40
N MET A 97 5.04 -6.03 36.17
CA MET A 97 5.55 -6.59 34.92
C MET A 97 4.75 -6.08 33.71
N ALA A 98 3.42 -6.09 33.79
CA ALA A 98 2.55 -5.63 32.70
C ALA A 98 2.75 -4.13 32.39
N GLU A 99 2.86 -3.27 33.41
CA GLU A 99 3.11 -1.84 33.19
C GLU A 99 4.52 -1.57 32.63
N ARG A 100 5.55 -2.29 33.12
CA ARG A 100 6.90 -2.21 32.54
C ARG A 100 6.92 -2.66 31.08
N LEU A 101 6.28 -3.77 30.75
CA LEU A 101 6.15 -4.23 29.36
C LEU A 101 5.44 -3.19 28.49
N LYS A 102 4.32 -2.63 28.96
CA LYS A 102 3.57 -1.61 28.24
C LYS A 102 4.41 -0.36 27.92
N SER A 103 5.33 0.01 28.82
CA SER A 103 6.27 1.11 28.56
C SER A 103 7.24 0.85 27.39
N CYS A 104 7.42 -0.41 26.97
CA CYS A 104 8.26 -0.82 25.84
C CYS A 104 7.55 -0.75 24.48
N GLN A 105 6.36 -0.14 24.37
CA GLN A 105 5.60 -0.07 23.11
C GLN A 105 6.39 0.56 21.96
N ASP A 106 7.16 1.61 22.20
CA ASP A 106 7.93 2.28 21.14
C ASP A 106 9.08 1.39 20.63
N ASP A 107 9.61 0.52 21.50
CA ASP A 107 10.65 -0.46 21.19
C ASP A 107 10.10 -1.77 20.60
N TYR A 108 8.79 -1.96 20.57
CA TYR A 108 8.19 -3.15 19.96
C TYR A 108 8.35 -3.13 18.43
N LEU A 109 8.96 -4.18 17.88
CA LEU A 109 9.29 -4.30 16.45
C LEU A 109 8.26 -5.12 15.66
N GLY A 110 7.45 -5.91 16.37
CA GLY A 110 6.43 -6.77 15.78
C GLY A 110 6.61 -8.24 16.17
N TYR A 111 6.07 -9.14 15.35
CA TYR A 111 6.04 -10.57 15.65
C TYR A 111 6.11 -11.48 14.42
N VAL A 112 6.48 -12.73 14.68
CA VAL A 112 6.44 -13.86 13.74
C VAL A 112 5.67 -15.00 14.40
N VAL A 113 4.70 -15.57 13.71
CA VAL A 113 3.99 -16.79 14.13
C VAL A 113 4.55 -17.98 13.36
N LEU A 114 4.97 -19.00 14.10
CA LEU A 114 5.50 -20.26 13.59
C LEU A 114 4.48 -21.37 13.76
N ARG A 115 4.04 -21.96 12.65
CA ARG A 115 3.20 -23.16 12.63
C ARG A 115 4.05 -24.44 12.59
N PRO A 116 3.58 -25.56 13.17
CA PRO A 116 4.33 -26.82 13.25
C PRO A 116 4.34 -27.60 11.91
N ILE A 117 4.61 -26.89 10.81
CA ILE A 117 4.70 -27.42 9.44
C ILE A 117 6.11 -27.18 8.92
N HIS A 118 6.96 -28.20 8.97
CA HIS A 118 8.39 -28.11 8.63
C HIS A 118 8.67 -27.49 7.26
N GLN A 119 7.87 -27.79 6.23
CA GLN A 119 8.11 -27.28 4.88
C GLN A 119 7.74 -25.79 4.72
N ALA A 120 6.92 -25.25 5.62
CA ALA A 120 6.43 -23.88 5.55
C ALA A 120 6.12 -23.34 6.96
N PRO A 121 7.11 -23.20 7.85
CA PRO A 121 6.86 -22.94 9.27
C PRO A 121 6.36 -21.51 9.54
N VAL A 122 6.56 -20.55 8.65
CA VAL A 122 6.15 -19.15 8.89
C VAL A 122 4.67 -18.97 8.56
N SER A 123 3.81 -18.96 9.59
CA SER A 123 2.36 -18.73 9.42
C SER A 123 2.07 -17.26 9.13
N GLN A 124 2.67 -16.36 9.91
CA GLN A 124 2.47 -14.93 9.78
C GLN A 124 3.74 -14.16 10.18
N VAL A 125 4.03 -13.08 9.45
CA VAL A 125 5.00 -12.06 9.88
C VAL A 125 4.32 -10.71 9.85
N ALA A 126 4.43 -9.94 10.93
CA ALA A 126 4.05 -8.54 11.00
C ALA A 126 5.17 -7.77 11.71
N LEU A 127 6.05 -7.13 10.93
CA LEU A 127 7.24 -6.45 11.42
C LEU A 127 7.29 -5.01 10.89
N LYS A 128 7.89 -4.11 11.68
CA LYS A 128 8.29 -2.79 11.21
C LYS A 128 9.18 -2.94 9.97
N CYS A 129 9.06 -2.02 9.02
CA CYS A 129 9.92 -1.99 7.84
C CYS A 129 11.27 -1.36 8.20
N PRO A 130 12.42 -1.95 7.79
CA PRO A 130 13.71 -1.29 7.91
C PRO A 130 13.75 0.08 7.22
N LYS A 131 14.73 0.91 7.62
CA LYS A 131 14.90 2.25 7.04
C LYS A 131 15.22 2.16 5.55
N ALA A 132 14.87 3.21 4.81
CA ALA A 132 15.25 3.32 3.41
C ALA A 132 16.78 3.36 3.25
N PRO A 133 17.33 2.87 2.13
CA PRO A 133 18.74 3.07 1.79
C PRO A 133 19.11 4.55 1.72
N ALA A 134 20.39 4.85 1.89
CA ALA A 134 20.90 6.22 1.73
C ALA A 134 20.54 6.78 0.34
N GLY A 135 20.12 8.05 0.29
CA GLY A 135 19.67 8.70 -0.95
C GLY A 135 18.24 8.38 -1.37
N CYS A 136 17.52 7.54 -0.61
CA CYS A 136 16.13 7.21 -0.86
C CYS A 136 15.22 7.53 0.33
N GLU A 137 13.92 7.67 0.05
CA GLU A 137 12.84 7.74 1.02
C GLU A 137 11.96 6.51 0.95
N SER A 138 11.60 5.99 2.13
CA SER A 138 10.66 4.88 2.26
C SER A 138 9.26 5.42 2.53
N HIS A 139 8.31 5.01 1.70
CA HIS A 139 6.90 5.34 1.84
C HIS A 139 6.10 4.04 1.98
N ILE A 140 5.97 3.51 3.19
CA ILE A 140 5.10 2.36 3.51
C ILE A 140 3.67 2.88 3.64
N LEU A 141 2.89 2.74 2.58
CA LEU A 141 1.59 3.41 2.43
C LEU A 141 0.41 2.44 2.64
N VAL A 142 0.67 1.15 2.51
CA VAL A 142 -0.28 0.06 2.76
C VAL A 142 0.10 -0.62 4.06
N ASP A 143 -0.46 -0.12 5.16
CA ASP A 143 -0.26 -0.69 6.49
C ASP A 143 -1.58 -0.77 7.27
N ALA A 144 -1.61 -1.63 8.29
CA ALA A 144 -2.64 -1.64 9.29
C ALA A 144 -2.02 -1.88 10.67
N THR A 145 -2.68 -1.38 11.71
CA THR A 145 -2.22 -1.55 13.10
C THR A 145 -2.71 -2.90 13.64
N TYR A 146 -1.77 -3.82 13.85
CA TYR A 146 -2.01 -5.12 14.45
C TYR A 146 -1.74 -5.07 15.94
N LYS A 147 -2.75 -5.45 16.73
CA LYS A 147 -2.67 -5.52 18.18
C LYS A 147 -2.36 -6.94 18.63
N THR A 148 -1.50 -7.06 19.64
CA THR A 148 -1.17 -8.31 20.32
C THR A 148 -1.19 -8.10 21.83
N HIS A 149 -1.50 -9.14 22.57
CA HIS A 149 -1.45 -9.12 24.03
C HIS A 149 -0.37 -10.09 24.50
N ILE A 150 0.47 -9.65 25.42
CA ILE A 150 1.59 -10.41 25.97
C ILE A 150 1.60 -10.18 27.48
N LEU A 151 1.41 -11.23 28.27
CA LEU A 151 1.47 -11.17 29.75
C LEU A 151 0.64 -10.01 30.36
N GLY A 152 -0.51 -9.67 29.76
CA GLY A 152 -1.39 -8.59 30.21
C GLY A 152 -1.12 -7.21 29.58
N ALA A 153 0.01 -7.00 28.89
CA ALA A 153 0.30 -5.78 28.14
C ALA A 153 -0.23 -5.85 26.70
N GLU A 154 -0.78 -4.76 26.18
CA GLU A 154 -1.15 -4.61 24.77
C GLU A 154 0.00 -3.96 23.99
N PHE A 155 0.38 -4.57 22.87
CA PHE A 155 1.34 -4.04 21.92
C PHE A 155 0.72 -3.87 20.53
N SER A 156 1.14 -2.82 19.83
CA SER A 156 0.69 -2.51 18.48
C SER A 156 1.87 -2.40 17.50
N VAL A 157 1.70 -2.91 16.29
CA VAL A 157 2.66 -2.72 15.18
C VAL A 157 1.91 -2.38 13.89
N SER A 158 2.39 -1.37 13.16
CA SER A 158 1.90 -1.07 11.81
C SER A 158 2.70 -1.85 10.77
N ALA A 159 2.03 -2.69 9.97
CA ALA A 159 2.66 -3.49 8.93
C ALA A 159 1.65 -3.87 7.83
N LEU A 160 2.13 -4.40 6.71
CA LEU A 160 1.37 -5.33 5.88
C LEU A 160 1.88 -6.74 6.20
N PRO A 161 1.06 -7.63 6.78
CA PRO A 161 1.55 -8.94 7.14
C PRO A 161 1.78 -9.80 5.89
N MET A 162 2.68 -10.76 6.01
CA MET A 162 2.87 -11.83 5.03
C MET A 162 2.62 -13.20 5.65
N THR A 163 2.39 -14.19 4.81
CA THR A 163 2.37 -15.61 5.15
C THR A 163 3.27 -16.37 4.17
N GLN A 164 3.98 -17.39 4.63
CA GLN A 164 4.71 -18.29 3.74
C GLN A 164 3.72 -19.26 3.09
N GLN A 165 3.85 -19.51 1.78
CA GLN A 165 3.00 -20.50 1.14
C GLN A 165 3.22 -21.89 1.73
N ASP A 166 2.12 -22.58 2.02
CA ASP A 166 2.11 -23.99 2.32
C ASP A 166 1.46 -24.68 1.12
N GLN A 167 2.28 -25.31 0.28
CA GLN A 167 1.85 -25.95 -0.98
C GLN A 167 0.72 -26.97 -0.80
N ARG A 168 0.43 -27.42 0.42
CA ARG A 168 -0.70 -28.32 0.69
C ARG A 168 -2.05 -27.60 0.75
N ILE A 169 -2.05 -26.29 1.01
CA ILE A 169 -3.24 -25.48 1.28
C ILE A 169 -3.36 -24.28 0.32
N GLY A 170 -2.23 -23.72 -0.10
CA GLY A 170 -2.21 -22.63 -1.08
C GLY A 170 -0.80 -22.34 -1.64
N ALA A 171 -0.79 -21.55 -2.71
CA ALA A 171 0.41 -21.08 -3.39
C ALA A 171 0.59 -19.55 -3.20
N CYS A 172 1.52 -18.97 -3.96
CA CYS A 172 1.84 -17.54 -3.96
C CYS A 172 0.62 -16.62 -4.15
N ALA A 173 -0.31 -16.99 -5.05
CA ALA A 173 -1.54 -16.24 -5.29
C ALA A 173 -2.43 -16.16 -4.03
N GLN A 174 -2.57 -17.27 -3.29
CA GLN A 174 -3.32 -17.28 -2.03
C GLN A 174 -2.61 -16.44 -0.97
N ALA A 175 -1.28 -16.50 -0.88
CA ALA A 175 -0.52 -15.72 0.10
C ALA A 175 -0.65 -14.20 -0.10
N THR A 176 -0.63 -13.74 -1.36
CA THR A 176 -0.86 -12.33 -1.70
C THR A 176 -2.31 -11.90 -1.43
N ILE A 177 -3.30 -12.72 -1.80
CA ILE A 177 -4.72 -12.45 -1.49
C ILE A 177 -4.97 -12.43 0.02
N TRP A 178 -4.34 -13.33 0.77
CA TRP A 178 -4.40 -13.35 2.24
C TRP A 178 -3.84 -12.07 2.84
N SER A 179 -2.69 -11.60 2.35
CA SER A 179 -2.05 -10.36 2.82
C SER A 179 -2.95 -9.14 2.55
N ALA A 180 -3.51 -9.04 1.33
CA ALA A 180 -4.48 -8.00 0.98
C ALA A 180 -5.75 -8.07 1.85
N GLY A 181 -6.33 -9.26 2.00
CA GLY A 181 -7.53 -9.49 2.81
C GLY A 181 -7.30 -9.14 4.27
N ARG A 182 -6.12 -9.46 4.82
CA ARG A 182 -5.74 -9.12 6.19
C ARG A 182 -5.60 -7.62 6.41
N HIS A 183 -5.05 -6.89 5.43
CA HIS A 183 -5.02 -5.42 5.44
C HIS A 183 -6.44 -4.84 5.47
N PHE A 184 -7.33 -5.28 4.56
CA PHE A 184 -8.69 -4.78 4.49
C PHE A 184 -9.53 -5.14 5.72
N TYR A 185 -9.37 -6.34 6.27
CA TYR A 185 -10.00 -6.74 7.53
C TYR A 185 -9.61 -5.77 8.65
N THR A 186 -8.31 -5.51 8.81
CA THR A 186 -7.78 -4.76 9.95
C THR A 186 -8.02 -3.25 9.80
N ARG A 187 -7.69 -2.66 8.65
CA ARG A 187 -7.78 -1.20 8.41
C ARG A 187 -9.19 -0.73 8.05
N HIS A 188 -9.95 -1.57 7.36
CA HIS A 188 -11.23 -1.18 6.74
C HIS A 188 -12.43 -1.98 7.24
N ARG A 189 -12.25 -2.87 8.23
CA ARG A 189 -13.30 -3.77 8.75
C ARG A 189 -13.95 -4.60 7.63
N GLY A 190 -13.16 -5.00 6.64
CA GLY A 190 -13.57 -5.95 5.60
C GLY A 190 -13.84 -7.35 6.19
N PRO A 191 -14.32 -8.31 5.38
CA PRO A 191 -14.47 -9.68 5.83
C PRO A 191 -13.10 -10.31 6.14
N TRP A 192 -13.05 -11.09 7.22
CA TRP A 192 -11.90 -11.96 7.50
C TRP A 192 -11.94 -13.15 6.55
N ILE A 193 -10.79 -13.56 6.02
CA ILE A 193 -10.69 -14.72 5.13
C ILE A 193 -9.42 -15.52 5.44
N SER A 194 -9.53 -16.85 5.45
CA SER A 194 -8.41 -17.78 5.60
C SER A 194 -7.86 -18.21 4.24
N THR A 195 -6.64 -18.75 4.20
CA THR A 195 -6.06 -19.36 2.99
C THR A 195 -6.93 -20.47 2.43
N ALA A 196 -7.56 -21.29 3.30
CA ALA A 196 -8.47 -22.34 2.87
C ALA A 196 -9.72 -21.76 2.17
N SER A 197 -10.34 -20.72 2.74
CA SER A 197 -11.50 -20.06 2.12
C SER A 197 -11.15 -19.34 0.81
N ILE A 198 -9.92 -18.81 0.69
CA ILE A 198 -9.41 -18.25 -0.58
C ILE A 198 -9.36 -19.33 -1.65
N THR A 199 -8.75 -20.49 -1.34
CA THR A 199 -8.68 -21.62 -2.27
C THR A 199 -10.07 -22.10 -2.68
N GLU A 200 -10.99 -22.29 -1.73
CA GLU A 200 -12.37 -22.67 -2.04
C GLU A 200 -13.08 -21.65 -2.94
N ALA A 201 -12.94 -20.36 -2.67
CA ALA A 201 -13.55 -19.30 -3.47
C ALA A 201 -13.00 -19.24 -4.89
N ALA A 202 -11.70 -19.49 -5.07
CA ALA A 202 -11.08 -19.55 -6.39
C ALA A 202 -11.64 -20.71 -7.22
N MET A 203 -11.75 -21.91 -6.62
CA MET A 203 -12.21 -23.12 -7.31
C MET A 203 -13.65 -23.07 -7.80
N ARG A 204 -14.54 -22.28 -7.18
CA ARG A 204 -15.96 -22.16 -7.60
C ARG A 204 -16.15 -21.66 -9.04
N GLN A 205 -15.13 -21.04 -9.63
CA GLN A 205 -15.20 -20.43 -10.97
C GLN A 205 -14.18 -21.03 -11.95
N GLU A 206 -13.35 -21.97 -11.51
CA GLU A 206 -12.50 -22.71 -12.43
C GLU A 206 -13.35 -23.80 -13.10
N SER A 207 -13.28 -23.86 -14.44
CA SER A 207 -13.87 -24.97 -15.18
C SER A 207 -13.21 -26.24 -14.65
N ALA A 208 -13.99 -27.11 -14.01
CA ALA A 208 -13.51 -28.38 -13.48
C ALA A 208 -12.72 -29.12 -14.56
N SER A 209 -11.39 -29.05 -14.51
CA SER A 209 -10.59 -30.06 -15.17
C SER A 209 -10.92 -31.36 -14.43
N ALA A 210 -11.16 -32.43 -15.16
CA ALA A 210 -11.57 -33.73 -14.60
C ALA A 210 -10.51 -34.37 -13.66
N SER A 211 -9.44 -33.63 -13.32
CA SER A 211 -8.21 -34.12 -12.71
C SER A 211 -7.81 -33.40 -11.43
N SER A 212 -8.56 -32.40 -10.95
CA SER A 212 -8.16 -31.66 -9.75
C SER A 212 -8.53 -32.44 -8.46
N MET A 213 -7.53 -32.79 -7.64
CA MET A 213 -7.72 -33.51 -6.37
C MET A 213 -7.87 -32.56 -5.18
N LEU A 214 -9.07 -32.48 -4.60
CA LEU A 214 -9.30 -31.66 -3.41
C LEU A 214 -8.57 -32.20 -2.15
N PRO A 215 -7.99 -31.31 -1.32
CA PRO A 215 -7.91 -29.87 -1.50
C PRO A 215 -6.79 -29.46 -2.48
N ASN A 216 -7.15 -28.66 -3.50
CA ASN A 216 -6.29 -28.18 -4.60
C ASN A 216 -5.27 -27.10 -4.15
N GLY A 217 -4.69 -27.21 -2.96
CA GLY A 217 -3.75 -26.19 -2.43
C GLY A 217 -2.46 -26.02 -3.24
N SER A 218 -2.12 -27.01 -4.07
CA SER A 218 -0.86 -27.07 -4.84
C SER A 218 -0.97 -26.69 -6.31
N GLU A 219 -2.17 -26.61 -6.88
CA GLU A 219 -2.36 -26.24 -8.28
C GLU A 219 -2.45 -24.70 -8.39
N PHE A 220 -1.68 -24.13 -9.30
CA PHE A 220 -1.55 -22.69 -9.48
C PHE A 220 -2.92 -22.02 -9.68
N LEU A 221 -3.19 -20.93 -8.97
CA LEU A 221 -4.44 -20.19 -9.19
C LEU A 221 -4.39 -19.42 -10.50
N SER A 222 -5.41 -19.63 -11.33
CA SER A 222 -5.63 -18.81 -12.52
C SER A 222 -5.96 -17.36 -12.12
N MET A 223 -5.77 -16.41 -13.06
CA MET A 223 -6.20 -15.02 -12.85
C MET A 223 -7.70 -14.91 -12.54
N ASN A 224 -8.52 -15.75 -13.16
CA ASN A 224 -9.96 -15.82 -12.88
C ASN A 224 -10.22 -16.34 -11.46
N GLY A 225 -9.47 -17.36 -11.01
CA GLY A 225 -9.51 -17.84 -9.63
C GLY A 225 -9.14 -16.75 -8.62
N MET A 226 -8.09 -15.97 -8.89
CA MET A 226 -7.70 -14.83 -8.06
C MET A 226 -8.81 -13.76 -7.99
N VAL A 227 -9.44 -13.43 -9.13
CA VAL A 227 -10.56 -12.49 -9.18
C VAL A 227 -11.74 -13.00 -8.36
N SER A 228 -12.09 -14.29 -8.47
CA SER A 228 -13.17 -14.92 -7.69
C SER A 228 -12.89 -14.84 -6.19
N ALA A 229 -11.68 -15.18 -5.76
CA ALA A 229 -11.27 -15.13 -4.36
C ALA A 229 -11.28 -13.69 -3.80
N LEU A 230 -10.81 -12.70 -4.57
CA LEU A 230 -10.89 -11.30 -4.18
C LEU A 230 -12.34 -10.81 -4.05
N ARG A 231 -13.25 -11.25 -4.94
CA ARG A 231 -14.69 -10.98 -4.82
C ARG A 231 -15.31 -11.62 -3.58
N ALA A 232 -14.91 -12.83 -3.23
CA ALA A 232 -15.33 -13.46 -1.98
C ALA A 232 -14.82 -12.70 -0.73
N ASN A 233 -13.67 -12.01 -0.84
CA ASN A 233 -13.20 -11.05 0.17
C ASN A 233 -13.90 -9.67 0.09
N GLY A 234 -14.98 -9.54 -0.69
CA GLY A 234 -15.75 -8.31 -0.84
C GLY A 234 -15.00 -7.20 -1.57
N ARG A 235 -14.02 -7.54 -2.42
CA ARG A 235 -13.27 -6.63 -3.29
C ARG A 235 -13.75 -6.72 -4.73
N HIS A 236 -13.52 -5.67 -5.51
CA HIS A 236 -13.87 -5.59 -6.93
C HIS A 236 -12.59 -5.35 -7.73
N PRO A 237 -11.81 -6.40 -8.02
CA PRO A 237 -10.48 -6.22 -8.54
C PRO A 237 -10.49 -5.61 -9.94
N LEU A 238 -9.57 -4.67 -10.16
CA LEU A 238 -9.17 -4.19 -11.48
C LEU A 238 -7.90 -4.93 -11.89
N MET A 239 -7.80 -5.33 -13.16
CA MET A 239 -6.68 -6.10 -13.67
C MET A 239 -6.10 -5.45 -14.92
N TYR A 240 -4.77 -5.39 -14.98
CA TYR A 240 -4.01 -5.03 -16.17
C TYR A 240 -3.09 -6.19 -16.51
N VAL A 241 -3.03 -6.55 -17.79
CA VAL A 241 -2.19 -7.64 -18.27
C VAL A 241 -1.45 -7.11 -19.49
N ALA A 242 -0.13 -7.25 -19.49
CA ALA A 242 0.71 -6.94 -20.62
C ALA A 242 0.69 -8.09 -21.63
N SER A 243 0.89 -7.75 -22.90
CA SER A 243 1.25 -8.72 -23.95
C SER A 243 2.77 -8.82 -24.07
N GLY A 244 3.26 -9.87 -24.72
CA GLY A 244 4.69 -10.05 -24.99
C GLY A 244 5.34 -11.12 -24.12
N SER A 245 6.67 -11.05 -24.05
CA SER A 245 7.53 -12.03 -23.38
C SER A 245 8.35 -11.36 -22.27
N ILE A 246 9.00 -12.18 -21.44
CA ILE A 246 9.93 -11.69 -20.41
C ILE A 246 10.93 -10.67 -20.98
N GLY A 247 11.19 -9.59 -20.22
CA GLY A 247 12.03 -8.46 -20.65
C GLY A 247 11.39 -7.50 -21.67
N HIS A 248 10.28 -7.87 -22.30
CA HIS A 248 9.64 -7.12 -23.37
C HIS A 248 8.11 -7.16 -23.26
N PHE A 249 7.58 -6.64 -22.15
CA PHE A 249 6.15 -6.53 -21.91
C PHE A 249 5.57 -5.24 -22.50
N ASP A 250 4.58 -5.37 -23.37
CA ASP A 250 3.80 -4.27 -23.92
C ASP A 250 2.56 -4.01 -23.07
N TRP A 251 2.53 -2.82 -22.47
CA TRP A 251 1.47 -2.35 -21.59
C TRP A 251 0.47 -1.43 -22.30
N ASN A 252 0.48 -1.38 -23.64
CA ASN A 252 -0.43 -0.56 -24.46
C ASN A 252 -0.42 0.92 -24.04
N GLY A 253 0.78 1.46 -23.78
CA GLY A 253 0.99 2.85 -23.34
C GLY A 253 0.78 3.10 -21.84
N LEU A 254 0.34 2.10 -21.06
CA LEU A 254 0.35 2.21 -19.59
C LEU A 254 1.78 2.06 -19.07
N LYS A 255 2.06 2.75 -17.96
CA LYS A 255 3.30 2.59 -17.20
C LYS A 255 2.98 1.84 -15.91
N PRO A 256 3.47 0.61 -15.72
CA PRO A 256 3.14 -0.18 -14.54
C PRO A 256 3.45 0.52 -13.23
N LEU A 257 4.58 1.23 -13.18
CA LEU A 257 4.99 1.97 -11.99
C LEU A 257 4.03 3.10 -11.64
N ASP A 258 3.46 3.80 -12.63
CA ASP A 258 2.44 4.82 -12.39
C ASP A 258 1.17 4.18 -11.81
N VAL A 259 0.75 3.04 -12.37
CA VAL A 259 -0.43 2.28 -11.88
C VAL A 259 -0.20 1.86 -10.43
N ILE A 260 0.93 1.19 -10.14
CA ILE A 260 1.28 0.77 -8.77
C ILE A 260 1.28 1.97 -7.83
N SER A 261 1.90 3.08 -8.25
CA SER A 261 2.04 4.29 -7.45
C SER A 261 0.69 4.87 -7.02
N ARG A 262 -0.27 5.00 -7.95
CA ARG A 262 -1.60 5.57 -7.64
C ARG A 262 -2.36 4.75 -6.60
N TYR A 263 -2.33 3.42 -6.73
CA TYR A 263 -3.06 2.54 -5.81
C TYR A 263 -2.35 2.37 -4.47
N VAL A 264 -1.01 2.29 -4.45
CA VAL A 264 -0.24 2.28 -3.21
C VAL A 264 -0.40 3.60 -2.45
N ASP A 265 -0.39 4.76 -3.13
CA ASP A 265 -0.68 6.07 -2.51
C ASP A 265 -2.08 6.17 -1.89
N SER A 266 -3.00 5.35 -2.39
CA SER A 266 -4.37 5.18 -1.90
C SER A 266 -4.48 4.26 -0.66
N GLY A 267 -3.37 3.65 -0.23
CA GLY A 267 -3.36 2.63 0.81
C GLY A 267 -4.01 1.31 0.36
N ILE A 268 -4.00 1.04 -0.94
CA ILE A 268 -4.52 -0.19 -1.55
C ILE A 268 -3.32 -1.05 -1.98
N PRO A 269 -3.14 -2.27 -1.44
CA PRO A 269 -2.08 -3.15 -1.89
C PRO A 269 -2.26 -3.53 -3.36
N VAL A 270 -1.18 -3.72 -4.09
CA VAL A 270 -1.23 -4.16 -5.50
C VAL A 270 -0.57 -5.52 -5.62
N ILE A 271 -1.31 -6.52 -6.11
CA ILE A 271 -0.74 -7.83 -6.39
C ILE A 271 -0.03 -7.77 -7.75
N LEU A 272 1.22 -8.17 -7.75
CA LEU A 272 2.13 -8.16 -8.90
C LEU A 272 2.31 -9.59 -9.39
N ALA A 273 1.92 -9.88 -10.63
CA ALA A 273 2.19 -11.17 -11.26
C ALA A 273 3.48 -11.09 -12.08
N LEU A 274 4.43 -11.95 -11.75
CA LEU A 274 5.79 -12.00 -12.29
C LEU A 274 5.96 -13.21 -13.20
N ASN A 275 6.70 -13.05 -14.29
CA ASN A 275 7.08 -14.11 -15.21
C ASN A 275 8.60 -14.27 -15.25
N PHE A 276 9.04 -15.54 -15.27
CA PHE A 276 10.44 -15.96 -15.29
C PHE A 276 10.79 -16.80 -16.55
N GLY A 277 9.98 -16.71 -17.60
CA GLY A 277 10.12 -17.52 -18.81
C GLY A 277 9.63 -18.97 -18.64
N GLN A 278 8.82 -19.22 -17.61
CA GLN A 278 8.27 -20.54 -17.27
C GLN A 278 6.76 -20.55 -17.47
N ALA A 279 6.16 -21.75 -17.56
CA ALA A 279 4.70 -21.92 -17.69
C ALA A 279 3.93 -21.34 -16.49
N VAL A 280 4.60 -21.17 -15.36
CA VAL A 280 4.03 -20.70 -14.11
C VAL A 280 4.79 -19.47 -13.65
N GLY A 281 4.05 -18.39 -13.38
CA GLY A 281 4.59 -17.17 -12.78
C GLY A 281 4.68 -17.23 -11.24
N HIS A 282 5.00 -16.08 -10.65
CA HIS A 282 4.98 -15.87 -9.20
C HIS A 282 4.12 -14.65 -8.86
N ALA A 283 3.47 -14.65 -7.70
CA ALA A 283 2.70 -13.52 -7.24
C ALA A 283 3.34 -12.91 -5.99
N VAL A 284 3.60 -11.60 -6.02
CA VAL A 284 4.04 -10.82 -4.86
C VAL A 284 3.09 -9.65 -4.62
N ILE A 285 3.17 -8.98 -3.47
CA ILE A 285 2.25 -7.89 -3.14
C ILE A 285 2.99 -6.63 -2.73
N ALA A 286 2.75 -5.54 -3.47
CA ALA A 286 3.34 -4.24 -3.21
C ALA A 286 2.59 -3.50 -2.08
N SER A 287 3.36 -2.92 -1.16
CA SER A 287 2.87 -2.22 0.03
C SER A 287 3.36 -0.78 0.17
N GLY A 288 4.39 -0.41 -0.58
CA GLY A 288 5.04 0.89 -0.44
C GLY A 288 5.92 1.25 -1.62
N GLN A 289 6.47 2.45 -1.59
CA GLN A 289 7.35 3.00 -2.62
C GLN A 289 8.71 3.36 -2.05
N ILE A 290 9.72 3.28 -2.90
CA ILE A 290 11.08 3.74 -2.62
C ILE A 290 11.35 4.89 -3.60
N LEU A 291 11.45 6.11 -3.07
CA LEU A 291 11.64 7.30 -3.89
C LEU A 291 13.07 7.79 -3.78
N SER A 292 13.72 8.05 -4.91
CA SER A 292 14.99 8.77 -4.95
C SER A 292 14.80 10.18 -4.42
N THR A 293 15.77 10.64 -3.64
CA THR A 293 15.89 12.05 -3.25
C THR A 293 16.52 12.91 -4.35
N SER A 294 17.04 12.26 -5.41
CA SER A 294 17.60 12.96 -6.57
C SER A 294 16.49 13.40 -7.52
N ILE A 295 16.73 14.52 -8.20
CA ILE A 295 15.83 15.04 -9.24
C ILE A 295 15.78 14.04 -10.42
N PRO A 296 14.58 13.68 -10.91
CA PRO A 296 14.44 12.80 -12.07
C PRO A 296 15.05 13.42 -13.33
N GLN A 297 15.54 12.57 -14.23
CA GLN A 297 16.11 13.02 -15.50
C GLN A 297 15.06 13.70 -16.39
N LEU A 298 15.40 14.87 -16.94
CA LEU A 298 14.56 15.64 -17.87
C LEU A 298 14.98 15.40 -19.33
N PRO A 299 14.08 15.53 -20.32
CA PRO A 299 12.66 15.87 -20.18
C PRO A 299 11.82 14.68 -19.70
N LEU A 300 10.79 14.97 -18.90
CA LEU A 300 9.84 13.95 -18.48
C LEU A 300 8.91 13.53 -19.62
N SER A 301 8.31 12.35 -19.51
CA SER A 301 7.24 11.96 -20.40
C SER A 301 6.02 12.88 -20.28
N LYS A 302 5.16 12.90 -21.31
CA LYS A 302 3.86 13.55 -21.25
C LYS A 302 3.06 13.10 -20.02
N TRP A 303 2.49 14.06 -19.29
CA TRP A 303 1.69 13.85 -18.08
C TRP A 303 2.43 13.05 -17.00
N PRO A 304 3.61 13.52 -16.56
CA PRO A 304 4.44 12.74 -15.66
C PRO A 304 3.82 12.64 -14.26
N SER A 305 4.00 11.51 -13.60
CA SER A 305 3.54 11.31 -12.23
C SER A 305 4.70 11.38 -11.25
N ARG A 306 4.40 11.50 -9.95
CA ARG A 306 5.39 11.40 -8.87
C ARG A 306 6.17 10.08 -8.90
N ALA A 307 5.68 9.06 -9.60
CA ALA A 307 6.43 7.83 -9.85
C ALA A 307 7.73 8.06 -10.64
N ALA A 308 7.95 9.23 -11.25
CA ALA A 308 9.23 9.61 -11.83
C ALA A 308 10.40 9.58 -10.82
N PHE A 309 10.12 9.75 -9.52
CA PHE A 309 11.12 9.60 -8.45
C PHE A 309 11.31 8.15 -8.00
N CYS A 310 10.51 7.20 -8.47
CA CYS A 310 10.44 5.88 -7.86
C CYS A 310 11.55 4.95 -8.38
N GLU A 311 12.41 4.50 -7.47
CA GLU A 311 13.50 3.54 -7.73
C GLU A 311 13.06 2.09 -7.59
N GLY A 312 11.91 1.87 -6.94
CA GLY A 312 11.35 0.55 -6.70
C GLY A 312 10.18 0.59 -5.74
N VAL A 313 9.69 -0.59 -5.36
CA VAL A 313 8.55 -0.75 -4.46
C VAL A 313 8.90 -1.73 -3.35
N TYR A 314 8.25 -1.56 -2.20
CA TYR A 314 8.29 -2.56 -1.14
C TYR A 314 7.29 -3.67 -1.46
N VAL A 315 7.75 -4.92 -1.41
CA VAL A 315 6.93 -6.11 -1.63
C VAL A 315 7.03 -7.11 -0.49
N ASN A 316 5.94 -7.81 -0.22
CA ASN A 316 5.99 -9.07 0.51
C ASN A 316 6.01 -10.22 -0.50
N ASP A 317 6.93 -11.16 -0.30
CA ASP A 317 7.10 -12.36 -1.11
C ASP A 317 7.06 -13.58 -0.19
N ASP A 318 6.15 -14.51 -0.45
CA ASP A 318 5.92 -15.70 0.38
C ASP A 318 7.09 -16.70 0.37
N GLN A 319 8.08 -16.51 -0.51
CA GLN A 319 9.29 -17.32 -0.60
C GLN A 319 10.57 -16.59 -0.17
N MET A 320 10.55 -15.26 -0.10
CA MET A 320 11.73 -14.44 0.21
C MET A 320 11.62 -13.62 1.49
N GLY A 321 10.41 -13.24 1.92
CA GLY A 321 10.20 -12.50 3.17
C GLY A 321 9.41 -11.19 3.01
N PRO A 322 9.26 -10.43 4.11
CA PRO A 322 8.43 -9.23 4.13
C PRO A 322 9.25 -7.99 3.77
N ASN A 323 8.59 -6.91 3.34
CA ASN A 323 9.20 -5.59 3.18
C ASN A 323 10.46 -5.58 2.31
N LEU A 324 10.50 -6.42 1.28
CA LEU A 324 11.63 -6.51 0.35
C LEU A 324 11.61 -5.33 -0.63
N ARG A 325 12.77 -4.79 -0.93
CA ARG A 325 12.96 -3.80 -2.00
C ARG A 325 13.01 -4.48 -3.36
N MET A 326 11.91 -4.41 -4.10
CA MET A 326 11.83 -4.78 -5.51
C MET A 326 12.21 -3.57 -6.37
N PRO A 327 13.36 -3.60 -7.06
CA PRO A 327 13.82 -2.47 -7.87
C PRO A 327 12.93 -2.27 -9.10
N LEU A 328 12.95 -1.05 -9.64
CA LEU A 328 12.35 -0.73 -10.93
C LEU A 328 13.01 -1.54 -12.05
N ARG A 329 14.34 -1.58 -12.04
CA ARG A 329 15.19 -2.21 -13.07
C ARG A 329 16.49 -2.76 -12.48
N HIS A 330 17.23 -3.58 -13.23
CA HIS A 330 18.48 -4.17 -12.78
C HIS A 330 19.56 -3.17 -12.31
N SER A 331 19.61 -1.98 -12.90
CA SER A 331 20.59 -0.94 -12.52
C SER A 331 20.20 -0.13 -11.29
N SER A 332 19.02 -0.36 -10.69
CA SER A 332 18.57 0.38 -9.51
C SER A 332 19.42 -0.02 -8.29
N SER A 333 19.63 0.91 -7.37
CA SER A 333 20.50 0.69 -6.21
C SER A 333 19.86 -0.22 -5.13
N ASN A 334 20.69 -1.00 -4.43
CA ASN A 334 20.34 -1.78 -3.24
C ASN A 334 19.12 -2.74 -3.36
N PRO A 335 19.02 -3.59 -4.41
CA PRO A 335 17.91 -4.53 -4.57
C PRO A 335 17.97 -5.66 -3.52
N GLU A 336 16.81 -6.14 -3.09
CA GLU A 336 16.68 -7.32 -2.22
C GLU A 336 16.02 -8.51 -2.91
N THR A 337 15.52 -8.29 -4.13
CA THR A 337 14.93 -9.32 -4.99
C THR A 337 15.83 -9.55 -6.21
N TYR A 338 15.81 -10.76 -6.73
CA TYR A 338 16.51 -11.10 -7.99
C TYR A 338 15.71 -10.71 -9.24
N TYR A 339 14.50 -10.18 -9.05
CA TYR A 339 13.55 -9.75 -10.07
C TYR A 339 13.24 -8.26 -9.94
N ASN A 340 12.73 -7.65 -11.01
CA ASN A 340 12.44 -6.22 -11.07
C ASN A 340 11.12 -5.94 -11.84
N ILE A 341 10.67 -4.68 -11.80
CA ILE A 341 9.40 -4.28 -12.40
C ILE A 341 9.46 -4.34 -13.92
N GLU A 342 10.51 -3.81 -14.55
CA GLU A 342 10.58 -3.71 -16.01
C GLU A 342 10.67 -5.08 -16.70
N ASP A 343 11.42 -6.02 -16.13
CA ASP A 343 11.73 -7.29 -16.82
C ASP A 343 10.77 -8.42 -16.48
N ASN A 344 10.19 -8.43 -15.27
CA ASN A 344 9.45 -9.58 -14.77
C ASN A 344 7.94 -9.34 -14.62
N LEU A 345 7.49 -8.09 -14.42
CA LEU A 345 6.07 -7.81 -14.19
C LEU A 345 5.27 -7.93 -15.50
N TYR A 346 4.24 -8.78 -15.50
CA TYR A 346 3.35 -8.93 -16.66
C TYR A 346 1.88 -8.69 -16.34
N ALA A 347 1.47 -8.72 -15.07
CA ALA A 347 0.11 -8.34 -14.69
C ALA A 347 0.02 -7.66 -13.32
N LEU A 348 -1.00 -6.84 -13.16
CA LEU A 348 -1.35 -6.12 -11.95
C LEU A 348 -2.78 -6.46 -11.56
N LEU A 349 -3.01 -6.83 -10.29
CA LEU A 349 -4.35 -7.00 -9.73
C LEU A 349 -4.54 -6.06 -8.55
N ILE A 350 -5.53 -5.17 -8.67
CA ILE A 350 -5.80 -4.10 -7.71
C ILE A 350 -7.14 -4.40 -7.01
N PRO A 351 -7.15 -4.82 -5.73
CA PRO A 351 -8.35 -5.19 -4.99
C PRO A 351 -9.17 -3.96 -4.52
N LEU A 352 -9.87 -3.30 -5.45
CA LEU A 352 -10.62 -2.07 -5.16
C LEU A 352 -11.84 -2.30 -4.24
N PRO A 353 -12.26 -1.26 -3.50
CA PRO A 353 -13.56 -1.25 -2.83
C PRO A 353 -14.74 -1.32 -3.81
N ASN A 354 -15.86 -1.93 -3.39
CA ASN A 354 -17.05 -2.19 -4.21
C ASN A 354 -17.83 -0.98 -4.75
N LYS A 355 -17.41 0.26 -4.46
CA LYS A 355 -18.06 1.49 -4.94
C LYS A 355 -17.12 2.36 -5.78
N VAL A 356 -15.92 1.88 -6.07
CA VAL A 356 -14.96 2.57 -6.95
C VAL A 356 -15.18 2.02 -8.36
N PHE A 357 -15.73 2.86 -9.24
CA PHE A 357 -16.08 2.47 -10.61
C PHE A 357 -15.22 3.18 -11.66
N LEU A 358 -14.59 4.31 -11.29
CA LEU A 358 -13.64 5.03 -12.13
C LEU A 358 -12.21 4.62 -11.75
N PRO A 359 -11.40 4.08 -12.67
CA PRO A 359 -9.97 3.81 -12.43
C PRO A 359 -9.16 5.08 -12.17
N ALA A 360 -8.07 4.96 -11.41
CA ALA A 360 -7.20 6.08 -11.04
C ALA A 360 -6.58 6.76 -12.26
N GLU A 361 -6.24 5.98 -13.29
CA GLU A 361 -5.65 6.43 -14.55
C GLU A 361 -6.58 7.40 -15.26
N LYS A 362 -7.87 7.04 -15.34
CA LYS A 362 -8.87 7.89 -15.98
C LYS A 362 -9.16 9.14 -15.16
N ALA A 363 -9.17 9.04 -13.83
CA ALA A 363 -9.32 10.19 -12.94
C ALA A 363 -8.16 11.19 -13.08
N GLU A 364 -6.92 10.70 -13.15
CA GLU A 364 -5.74 11.54 -13.35
C GLU A 364 -5.74 12.20 -14.74
N LEU A 365 -6.17 11.49 -15.79
CA LEU A 365 -6.34 12.08 -17.12
C LEU A 365 -7.37 13.23 -17.12
N LEU A 366 -8.48 13.07 -16.39
CA LEU A 366 -9.48 14.15 -16.23
C LEU A 366 -8.89 15.35 -15.48
N ALA A 367 -8.04 15.11 -14.47
CA ALA A 367 -7.35 16.15 -13.74
C ALA A 367 -6.30 16.88 -14.62
N TRP A 368 -5.52 16.15 -15.42
CA TRP A 368 -4.58 16.72 -16.39
C TRP A 368 -5.29 17.56 -17.46
N SER A 369 -6.44 17.09 -17.95
CA SER A 369 -7.28 17.86 -18.87
C SER A 369 -7.69 19.19 -18.24
N MET A 370 -8.18 19.17 -16.99
CA MET A 370 -8.57 20.38 -16.26
C MET A 370 -7.39 21.35 -16.06
N LEU A 371 -6.22 20.83 -15.69
CA LEU A 371 -5.01 21.64 -15.54
C LEU A 371 -4.56 22.26 -16.87
N SER A 372 -4.68 21.51 -17.97
CA SER A 372 -4.35 22.00 -19.32
C SER A 372 -5.30 23.13 -19.76
N SER A 373 -6.60 23.00 -19.47
CA SER A 373 -7.60 24.04 -19.71
C SER A 373 -7.33 25.29 -18.88
N TYR A 374 -6.97 25.13 -17.59
CA TYR A 374 -6.56 26.23 -16.73
C TYR A 374 -5.31 26.94 -17.30
N SER A 375 -4.25 26.19 -17.63
CA SER A 375 -3.01 26.76 -18.15
C SER A 375 -3.24 27.56 -19.43
N SER A 376 -4.06 27.04 -20.33
CA SER A 376 -4.44 27.72 -21.58
C SER A 376 -5.27 28.99 -21.33
N SER A 377 -6.13 28.97 -20.31
CA SER A 377 -7.03 30.08 -19.97
C SER A 377 -6.42 31.10 -19.02
N TRP A 378 -5.27 30.80 -18.39
CA TRP A 378 -4.64 31.65 -17.38
C TRP A 378 -4.40 33.09 -17.85
N PRO A 379 -3.90 33.37 -19.07
CA PRO A 379 -3.74 34.75 -19.53
C PRO A 379 -5.05 35.55 -19.50
N SER A 380 -6.16 34.93 -19.93
CA SER A 380 -7.48 35.56 -19.92
C SER A 380 -8.06 35.71 -18.51
N ILE A 381 -7.87 34.71 -17.64
CA ILE A 381 -8.27 34.75 -16.23
C ILE A 381 -7.54 35.89 -15.51
N ARG A 382 -6.24 36.00 -15.71
CA ARG A 382 -5.37 37.03 -15.15
C ARG A 382 -5.84 38.43 -15.52
N ILE A 383 -6.10 38.68 -16.80
CA ILE A 383 -6.55 40.01 -17.29
C ILE A 383 -7.94 40.34 -16.73
N SER A 384 -8.88 39.40 -16.84
CA SER A 384 -10.29 39.64 -16.47
C SER A 384 -10.47 39.84 -14.97
N ASN A 385 -9.57 39.34 -14.13
CA ASN A 385 -9.67 39.38 -12.67
C ASN A 385 -8.50 40.14 -12.03
N ALA A 386 -7.74 40.95 -12.77
CA ALA A 386 -6.51 41.59 -12.29
C ALA A 386 -6.69 42.36 -10.96
N ALA A 387 -7.82 43.06 -10.81
CA ALA A 387 -8.14 43.82 -9.59
C ALA A 387 -8.46 42.94 -8.36
N GLN A 388 -8.74 41.65 -8.55
CA GLN A 388 -9.16 40.71 -7.50
C GLN A 388 -8.09 39.67 -7.14
N LEU A 389 -7.06 39.48 -7.97
CA LEU A 389 -6.13 38.36 -7.81
C LEU A 389 -4.99 38.64 -6.82
N GLY A 390 -4.53 39.89 -6.71
CA GLY A 390 -3.43 40.24 -5.80
C GLY A 390 -2.18 39.37 -6.02
N THR A 391 -1.65 38.74 -4.96
CA THR A 391 -0.44 37.89 -5.06
C THR A 391 -0.64 36.62 -5.90
N SER A 392 -1.90 36.23 -6.19
CA SER A 392 -2.20 35.06 -7.03
C SER A 392 -1.68 35.21 -8.46
N ILE A 393 -1.48 36.44 -8.96
CA ILE A 393 -0.96 36.67 -10.32
C ILE A 393 0.44 36.05 -10.46
N GLN A 394 1.34 36.36 -9.52
CA GLN A 394 2.70 35.83 -9.55
C GLN A 394 2.70 34.31 -9.42
N LEU A 395 1.87 33.76 -8.52
CA LEU A 395 1.79 32.31 -8.34
C LEU A 395 1.27 31.58 -9.58
N GLY A 396 0.28 32.14 -10.27
CA GLY A 396 -0.26 31.57 -11.50
C GLY A 396 0.71 31.69 -12.68
N ASP A 397 1.43 32.81 -12.80
CA ASP A 397 2.47 32.99 -13.82
C ASP A 397 3.61 31.96 -13.64
N THR A 398 4.11 31.80 -12.41
CA THR A 398 5.14 30.79 -12.11
C THR A 398 4.64 29.38 -12.40
N PHE A 399 3.45 29.02 -11.92
CA PHE A 399 2.95 27.66 -12.12
C PHE A 399 2.63 27.35 -13.59
N LYS A 400 2.16 28.33 -14.36
CA LYS A 400 2.00 28.18 -15.80
C LYS A 400 3.36 27.96 -16.47
N HIS A 401 4.38 28.73 -16.09
CA HIS A 401 5.73 28.55 -16.62
C HIS A 401 6.24 27.12 -16.34
N ASP A 402 6.11 26.63 -15.11
CA ASP A 402 6.52 25.26 -14.75
C ASP A 402 5.77 24.18 -15.56
N PHE A 403 4.48 24.40 -15.81
CA PHE A 403 3.66 23.54 -16.66
C PHE A 403 4.16 23.54 -18.11
N ASP A 404 4.46 24.71 -18.68
CA ASP A 404 4.99 24.84 -20.04
C ASP A 404 6.38 24.21 -20.17
N GLN A 405 7.19 24.21 -19.11
CA GLN A 405 8.50 23.54 -19.04
C GLN A 405 8.41 22.03 -18.79
N ASN A 406 7.20 21.45 -18.69
CA ASN A 406 6.98 20.03 -18.40
C ASN A 406 7.65 19.55 -17.10
N THR A 407 7.61 20.40 -16.07
CA THR A 407 8.17 20.13 -14.73
C THR A 407 7.09 19.89 -13.67
N VAL A 408 5.81 19.94 -14.06
CA VAL A 408 4.67 19.62 -13.18
C VAL A 408 4.43 18.12 -13.17
N LEU A 409 4.23 17.55 -11.98
CA LEU A 409 4.02 16.14 -11.71
C LEU A 409 2.66 15.92 -11.04
N ALA A 410 1.97 14.84 -11.40
CA ALA A 410 0.74 14.41 -10.74
C ALA A 410 0.98 13.39 -9.62
N ARG A 411 0.20 13.48 -8.55
CA ARG A 411 0.06 12.44 -7.53
C ARG A 411 -1.43 12.17 -7.32
N THR A 412 -1.88 10.99 -7.73
CA THR A 412 -3.30 10.61 -7.63
C THR A 412 -3.50 9.54 -6.56
N TYR A 413 -4.49 9.74 -5.69
CA TYR A 413 -4.86 8.76 -4.66
C TYR A 413 -6.35 8.77 -4.35
N LEU A 414 -6.86 7.63 -3.93
CA LEU A 414 -8.22 7.44 -3.45
C LEU A 414 -8.31 7.86 -1.99
N THR A 415 -9.39 8.54 -1.63
CA THR A 415 -9.74 8.77 -0.23
C THR A 415 -11.24 8.87 -0.04
N TYR A 416 -11.68 8.97 1.22
CA TYR A 416 -13.06 9.29 1.51
C TYR A 416 -13.31 10.79 1.33
N GLY A 417 -14.46 11.19 0.76
CA GLY A 417 -14.81 12.59 0.57
C GLY A 417 -14.71 13.41 1.87
N TRP A 418 -15.18 12.86 2.99
CA TRP A 418 -15.08 13.51 4.30
C TRP A 418 -13.63 13.63 4.80
N LYS A 419 -12.77 12.62 4.54
CA LYS A 419 -11.34 12.67 4.93
C LYS A 419 -10.58 13.72 4.14
N TYR A 420 -10.89 13.86 2.85
CA TYR A 420 -10.33 14.94 2.03
C TYR A 420 -10.67 16.32 2.61
N LYS A 421 -11.95 16.57 2.94
CA LYS A 421 -12.35 17.84 3.56
C LYS A 421 -11.61 18.07 4.88
N GLN A 422 -11.59 17.06 5.76
CA GLN A 422 -10.86 17.15 7.03
C GLN A 422 -9.38 17.48 6.82
N ARG A 423 -8.72 16.82 5.86
CA ARG A 423 -7.31 17.03 5.53
C ARG A 423 -7.07 18.44 4.99
N LEU A 424 -7.86 18.90 4.02
CA LEU A 424 -7.68 20.22 3.43
C LEU A 424 -7.85 21.34 4.46
N ILE A 425 -8.78 21.20 5.42
CA ILE A 425 -8.94 22.18 6.50
C ILE A 425 -7.71 22.24 7.40
N ARG A 426 -7.10 21.09 7.71
CA ARG A 426 -5.87 21.00 8.53
C ARG A 426 -4.62 21.52 7.82
N ASN A 427 -4.56 21.37 6.49
CA ASN A 427 -3.45 21.80 5.66
C ASN A 427 -3.29 23.33 5.65
N ILE A 428 -2.10 23.79 5.29
CA ILE A 428 -1.89 25.21 4.96
C ILE A 428 -2.44 25.39 3.55
N ALA A 429 -3.47 26.23 3.39
CA ALA A 429 -4.13 26.57 2.12
C ALA A 429 -5.00 27.80 2.35
N SER A 430 -5.36 28.55 1.30
CA SER A 430 -6.13 29.78 1.45
C SER A 430 -7.55 29.51 1.99
N ASP A 431 -8.05 30.40 2.83
CA ASP A 431 -9.38 30.26 3.43
C ASP A 431 -10.49 30.23 2.38
N ILE A 432 -10.28 30.90 1.24
CA ILE A 432 -11.20 30.86 0.10
C ILE A 432 -11.31 29.43 -0.44
N VAL A 433 -10.18 28.76 -0.68
CA VAL A 433 -10.13 27.36 -1.17
C VAL A 433 -10.78 26.44 -0.15
N LYS A 434 -10.44 26.60 1.14
CA LYS A 434 -11.05 25.82 2.24
C LYS A 434 -12.56 25.99 2.32
N LYS A 435 -13.06 27.23 2.24
CA LYS A 435 -14.51 27.54 2.25
C LYS A 435 -15.22 26.88 1.08
N ARG A 436 -14.65 26.95 -0.12
CA ARG A 436 -15.21 26.36 -1.35
C ARG A 436 -15.24 24.84 -1.29
N ALA A 437 -14.13 24.19 -0.96
CA ALA A 437 -14.07 22.73 -0.84
C ALA A 437 -14.99 22.18 0.27
N ARG A 438 -15.16 22.93 1.37
CA ARG A 438 -16.11 22.57 2.44
C ARG A 438 -17.55 22.56 1.95
N ALA A 439 -17.93 23.49 1.07
CA ALA A 439 -19.29 23.67 0.58
C ALA A 439 -19.76 22.60 -0.42
N ILE A 440 -18.85 21.87 -1.06
CA ILE A 440 -19.18 20.88 -2.10
C ILE A 440 -19.61 19.57 -1.45
N GLU A 441 -20.71 18.98 -1.90
CA GLU A 441 -21.08 17.62 -1.52
C GLU A 441 -20.16 16.61 -2.22
N LEU A 442 -19.61 15.65 -1.46
CA LEU A 442 -18.68 14.68 -2.00
C LEU A 442 -19.21 13.25 -1.78
N PRO A 443 -19.08 12.36 -2.78
CA PRO A 443 -19.43 10.96 -2.63
C PRO A 443 -18.51 10.27 -1.63
N LYS A 444 -18.86 9.02 -1.29
CA LYS A 444 -18.08 8.24 -0.32
C LYS A 444 -16.61 8.13 -0.72
N TYR A 445 -16.34 7.87 -2.00
CA TYR A 445 -14.98 7.74 -2.53
C TYR A 445 -14.72 8.79 -3.61
N ILE A 446 -13.57 9.42 -3.53
CA ILE A 446 -13.08 10.38 -4.51
C ILE A 446 -11.63 10.07 -4.85
N TRP A 447 -11.25 10.39 -6.08
CA TRP A 447 -9.87 10.53 -6.49
C TRP A 447 -9.43 11.97 -6.26
N VAL A 448 -8.28 12.14 -5.63
CA VAL A 448 -7.62 13.44 -5.51
C VAL A 448 -6.33 13.37 -6.30
N THR A 449 -6.19 14.25 -7.28
CA THR A 449 -4.94 14.45 -8.01
C THR A 449 -4.33 15.75 -7.53
N GLU A 450 -3.19 15.65 -6.85
CA GLU A 450 -2.35 16.78 -6.42
C GLU A 450 -1.27 17.03 -7.49
N PHE A 451 -1.08 18.29 -7.85
CA PHE A 451 -0.04 18.73 -8.78
C PHE A 451 1.05 19.50 -8.03
N GLY A 452 2.28 18.99 -8.11
CA GLY A 452 3.49 19.64 -7.62
C GLY A 452 4.50 19.82 -8.75
N THR A 453 5.58 20.56 -8.52
CA THR A 453 6.70 20.61 -9.46
C THR A 453 7.75 19.57 -9.09
N VAL A 454 8.67 19.27 -10.02
CA VAL A 454 9.86 18.45 -9.76
C VAL A 454 10.61 18.97 -8.53
N ASP A 455 10.90 20.28 -8.47
CA ASP A 455 11.60 20.89 -7.34
C ASP A 455 10.83 20.77 -6.02
N SER A 456 9.50 20.87 -6.09
CA SER A 456 8.64 20.77 -4.92
C SER A 456 8.57 19.36 -4.37
N PHE A 457 8.35 18.36 -5.23
CA PHE A 457 8.32 16.95 -4.80
C PHE A 457 9.71 16.40 -4.46
N GLY A 458 10.78 16.99 -4.97
CA GLY A 458 12.16 16.67 -4.61
C GLY A 458 12.64 17.25 -3.27
N LYS A 459 11.81 18.02 -2.54
CA LYS A 459 12.19 18.53 -1.21
C LYS A 459 12.40 17.37 -0.22
N PRO A 460 13.52 17.37 0.55
CA PRO A 460 13.80 16.30 1.53
C PRO A 460 12.79 16.22 2.66
N ASP A 461 12.28 17.36 3.15
CA ASP A 461 11.21 17.35 4.15
C ASP A 461 9.84 17.29 3.44
N PRO A 462 9.01 16.26 3.69
CA PRO A 462 7.65 16.19 3.18
C PRO A 462 6.78 17.41 3.52
N ASP A 463 7.04 18.09 4.64
CA ASP A 463 6.27 19.27 5.05
C ASP A 463 6.57 20.52 4.20
N ASP A 464 7.71 20.53 3.50
CA ASP A 464 8.10 21.58 2.55
C ASP A 464 7.58 21.33 1.13
N ARG A 465 6.95 20.18 0.88
CA ARG A 465 6.44 19.81 -0.45
C ARG A 465 5.17 20.55 -0.77
N ARG A 466 5.30 21.60 -1.57
CA ARG A 466 4.19 22.42 -2.08
C ARG A 466 3.33 21.70 -3.11
N ILE A 467 2.03 21.73 -2.89
CA ILE A 467 1.02 21.46 -3.91
C ILE A 467 0.62 22.80 -4.53
N TYR A 468 0.60 22.88 -5.85
CA TYR A 468 0.23 24.10 -6.58
C TYR A 468 -1.21 24.07 -7.06
N SER A 469 -1.69 22.87 -7.40
CA SER A 469 -3.06 22.67 -7.88
C SER A 469 -3.55 21.31 -7.40
N HIS A 470 -4.86 21.15 -7.26
CA HIS A 470 -5.44 19.83 -7.12
C HIS A 470 -6.84 19.74 -7.74
N CYS A 471 -7.17 18.53 -8.18
CA CYS A 471 -8.47 18.17 -8.74
C CYS A 471 -9.09 17.05 -7.92
N VAL A 472 -10.39 17.15 -7.67
CA VAL A 472 -11.21 16.11 -7.03
C VAL A 472 -12.16 15.55 -8.07
N VAL A 473 -12.10 14.23 -8.25
CA VAL A 473 -12.92 13.48 -9.21
C VAL A 473 -13.73 12.43 -8.47
N ASP A 474 -15.01 12.29 -8.83
CA ASP A 474 -15.89 11.26 -8.31
C ASP A 474 -15.39 9.86 -8.70
N ALA A 475 -14.95 9.07 -7.72
CA ALA A 475 -14.50 7.70 -7.96
C ALA A 475 -15.66 6.73 -8.21
N THR A 476 -16.88 7.14 -7.91
CA THR A 476 -18.14 6.39 -8.04
C THR A 476 -18.86 6.71 -9.36
N ALA A 477 -18.35 7.64 -10.17
CA ALA A 477 -18.94 8.00 -11.45
C ALA A 477 -18.39 7.13 -12.60
N LYS A 478 -19.16 6.13 -13.03
CA LYS A 478 -18.82 5.33 -14.22
C LYS A 478 -19.33 6.03 -15.48
N ASN A 479 -18.46 6.22 -16.47
CA ASN A 479 -18.81 6.75 -17.81
C ASN A 479 -19.43 8.15 -17.84
N MET A 480 -19.23 8.96 -16.80
CA MET A 480 -19.74 10.35 -16.75
C MET A 480 -18.77 11.36 -17.36
N GLY A 481 -17.59 10.92 -17.83
CA GLY A 481 -16.61 11.79 -18.47
C GLY A 481 -16.24 12.99 -17.59
N GLU A 482 -16.32 14.18 -18.19
CA GLU A 482 -16.03 15.43 -17.52
C GLU A 482 -16.94 15.69 -16.31
N ASP A 483 -18.19 15.23 -16.30
CA ASP A 483 -19.16 15.43 -15.20
C ASP A 483 -18.69 14.84 -13.87
N SER A 484 -17.69 13.94 -13.92
CA SER A 484 -17.06 13.36 -12.73
C SER A 484 -16.16 14.35 -11.97
N ARG A 485 -15.77 15.49 -12.56
CA ARG A 485 -14.95 16.52 -11.89
C ARG A 485 -15.82 17.31 -10.90
N LEU A 486 -15.44 17.31 -9.63
CA LEU A 486 -16.21 17.93 -8.54
C LEU A 486 -15.60 19.25 -8.06
N PHE A 487 -14.28 19.28 -7.97
CA PHE A 487 -13.54 20.45 -7.49
C PHE A 487 -12.21 20.57 -8.21
N PHE A 488 -11.82 21.78 -8.55
CA PHE A 488 -10.48 22.10 -9.04
C PHE A 488 -9.99 23.38 -8.39
N HIS A 489 -8.73 23.37 -7.98
CA HIS A 489 -8.01 24.54 -7.50
C HIS A 489 -6.67 24.64 -8.22
N ALA A 490 -6.33 25.84 -8.65
CA ALA A 490 -5.00 26.25 -9.11
C ALA A 490 -4.77 27.70 -8.67
N PRO A 491 -3.54 28.24 -8.74
CA PRO A 491 -3.28 29.59 -8.25
C PRO A 491 -4.23 30.63 -8.86
N GLY A 492 -4.94 31.37 -8.03
CA GLY A 492 -5.88 32.39 -8.50
C GLY A 492 -7.21 31.87 -9.06
N PHE A 493 -7.48 30.56 -9.06
CA PHE A 493 -8.66 29.99 -9.69
C PHE A 493 -9.22 28.78 -8.95
N THR A 494 -10.55 28.72 -8.85
CA THR A 494 -11.25 27.46 -8.56
C THR A 494 -12.42 27.24 -9.49
N SER A 495 -12.69 25.97 -9.82
CA SER A 495 -13.96 25.51 -10.38
C SER A 495 -14.62 24.55 -9.39
N ILE A 496 -15.90 24.75 -9.13
CA ILE A 496 -16.69 23.89 -8.24
C ILE A 496 -17.94 23.41 -8.97
N ARG A 497 -18.36 22.18 -8.71
CA ARG A 497 -19.66 21.68 -9.14
C ARG A 497 -20.58 21.42 -7.97
N THR A 498 -21.81 21.88 -8.11
CA THR A 498 -22.85 21.76 -7.07
C THR A 498 -24.19 21.40 -7.68
N HIS A 499 -25.01 20.68 -6.91
CA HIS A 499 -26.42 20.47 -7.26
C HIS A 499 -27.20 21.79 -7.21
N ASN A 500 -28.23 21.90 -8.05
CA ASN A 500 -29.22 22.96 -7.93
C ASN A 500 -30.22 22.57 -6.83
N PRO A 501 -30.33 23.32 -5.71
CA PRO A 501 -31.30 22.98 -4.66
C PRO A 501 -32.76 22.98 -5.13
N ALA A 502 -33.07 23.76 -6.17
CA ALA A 502 -34.40 23.82 -6.76
C ALA A 502 -34.67 22.70 -7.79
N ASP A 503 -33.62 22.03 -8.27
CA ASP A 503 -33.71 20.92 -9.23
C ASP A 503 -32.59 19.90 -8.95
N HIS A 504 -32.86 19.02 -7.99
CA HIS A 504 -31.88 18.07 -7.48
C HIS A 504 -31.56 16.92 -8.45
N VAL A 505 -32.32 16.77 -9.54
CA VAL A 505 -32.11 15.76 -10.59
C VAL A 505 -31.54 16.35 -11.89
N GLY A 506 -31.51 17.67 -12.01
CA GLY A 506 -30.94 18.39 -13.16
C GLY A 506 -29.41 18.36 -13.25
N PRO A 507 -28.83 18.97 -14.29
CA PRO A 507 -27.38 19.01 -14.48
C PRO A 507 -26.68 19.78 -13.35
N TYR A 508 -25.42 19.45 -13.11
CA TYR A 508 -24.58 20.20 -12.18
C TYR A 508 -24.47 21.67 -12.61
N ARG A 509 -24.46 22.56 -11.63
CA ARG A 509 -24.02 23.94 -11.83
C ARG A 509 -22.52 24.00 -11.62
N GLU A 510 -21.81 24.49 -12.61
CA GLU A 510 -20.38 24.79 -12.52
C GLU A 510 -20.18 26.27 -12.21
N ALA A 511 -19.39 26.56 -11.17
CA ALA A 511 -19.05 27.91 -10.77
C ALA A 511 -17.54 28.08 -10.77
N ASN A 512 -17.06 28.96 -11.65
CA ASN A 512 -15.68 29.40 -11.71
C ASN A 512 -15.53 30.68 -10.90
N SER A 513 -14.47 30.78 -10.11
CA SER A 513 -14.28 31.95 -9.26
C SER A 513 -12.80 32.25 -9.03
N PRO A 514 -12.41 33.54 -9.05
CA PRO A 514 -11.04 33.93 -8.75
C PRO A 514 -10.70 33.62 -7.28
N VAL A 515 -9.42 33.41 -7.00
CA VAL A 515 -8.88 33.30 -5.63
C VAL A 515 -7.97 34.48 -5.40
N MET A 516 -8.38 35.39 -4.51
CA MET A 516 -7.57 36.53 -4.11
C MET A 516 -6.48 36.08 -3.13
N ASP A 517 -5.27 36.59 -3.33
CA ASP A 517 -4.11 36.37 -2.46
C ASP A 517 -3.93 34.89 -2.07
N ASP A 518 -3.93 34.03 -3.08
CA ASP A 518 -3.82 32.60 -2.87
C ASP A 518 -2.52 32.28 -2.15
N THR A 519 -2.60 31.39 -1.17
CA THR A 519 -1.46 31.05 -0.31
C THR A 519 -0.84 29.75 -0.76
N ILE A 520 0.39 29.49 -0.32
CA ILE A 520 1.05 28.21 -0.52
C ILE A 520 0.17 27.09 0.05
N TYR A 521 -0.02 26.01 -0.72
CA TYR A 521 -0.66 24.80 -0.22
C TYR A 521 0.41 23.79 0.21
N LEU A 522 0.57 23.60 1.53
CA LEU A 522 1.41 22.57 2.14
C LEU A 522 0.55 21.48 2.81
N PRO A 523 0.71 20.20 2.41
CA PRO A 523 0.05 19.09 3.07
C PRO A 523 0.73 18.82 4.42
N LYS A 524 -0.04 18.77 5.51
CA LYS A 524 0.51 18.29 6.80
C LYS A 524 0.69 16.76 6.76
N ARG A 525 1.66 16.25 7.54
CA ARG A 525 1.87 14.79 7.74
C ARG A 525 0.57 14.07 8.11
N ARG A 526 0.41 12.85 7.60
CA ARG A 526 -0.78 12.01 7.82
C ARG A 526 -0.89 11.48 9.26
N ASP A 527 0.18 11.56 10.04
CA ASP A 527 0.35 10.84 11.31
C ASP A 527 0.33 11.76 12.54
N LEU A 528 -0.63 12.70 12.57
CA LEU A 528 -1.07 13.41 13.78
C LEU A 528 -2.59 13.32 13.90
#